data_AF-A0A1R1YYP1-F1
#
_entry.id   AF-A0A1R1YYP1-F1
#
_cell.length_a   1.000
_cell.length_b   1.000
_cell.length_c   1.000
_cell.angle_alpha   90.00
_cell.angle_beta   90.00
_cell.angle_gamma   90.00
#
_symmetry.space_group_name_H-M   'P 1'
#
loop_
_entity.id
_entity.type
_entity.pdbx_description
1 polymer ?
#
loop_
_entity_poly.entity_id
_entity_poly.type
_entity_poly.pdbx_seq_one_letter_code
_entity_poly.pdbx_strand_id
1 'polypeptide(L)' 'MNPMLDPDLMEFMDDESLLLAFAMASGEPGGGEAQAIQAEMTRRGLRPIAAMPGLLDVARTDHRSGPLRL' A
#
# COMPACT_ATOMS: atom_id res chain seq x y z
N MET A 1 7.42 14.78 -3.65
CA MET A 1 7.94 13.43 -3.38
C MET A 1 7.43 13.03 -2.00
N ASN A 2 6.73 11.92 -1.86
CA ASN A 2 6.20 11.48 -0.57
C ASN A 2 7.36 11.01 0.32
N PRO A 3 7.56 11.60 1.50
CA PRO A 3 8.70 11.29 2.37
C PRO A 3 8.66 9.84 2.88
N MET A 4 7.51 9.16 2.94
CA MET A 4 7.44 7.73 3.33
C MET A 4 8.08 6.78 2.32
N LEU A 5 8.34 7.23 1.09
CA LEU A 5 8.93 6.43 0.02
C LEU A 5 10.45 6.61 -0.06
N ASP A 6 11.03 7.23 0.96
CA ASP A 6 12.46 7.24 1.13
C ASP A 6 12.94 5.80 1.42
N PRO A 7 13.96 5.30 0.71
CA PRO A 7 14.48 3.95 0.93
C PRO A 7 14.91 3.70 2.38
N ASP A 8 15.43 4.71 3.08
CA ASP A 8 15.83 4.61 4.49
C ASP A 8 14.61 4.48 5.41
N LEU A 9 13.41 4.89 4.98
CA LEU A 9 12.19 4.73 5.77
C LEU A 9 11.46 3.43 5.40
N MET A 10 11.51 3.03 4.13
CA MET A 10 10.93 1.75 3.67
C MET A 10 11.66 0.55 4.27
N GLU A 11 12.95 0.64 4.62
CA GLU A 11 13.68 -0.46 5.27
C GLU A 11 13.08 -0.87 6.63
N PHE A 12 12.45 0.08 7.34
CA PHE A 12 11.83 -0.15 8.65
C PHE A 12 10.36 -0.56 8.57
N MET A 13 9.72 -0.44 7.40
CA MET A 13 8.37 -0.95 7.21
C MET A 13 8.37 -2.47 7.33
N ASP A 14 7.39 -3.03 8.02
CA ASP A 14 7.13 -4.46 7.97
C ASP A 14 6.57 -4.88 6.60
N ASP A 15 6.67 -6.17 6.30
CA ASP A 15 6.30 -6.71 4.99
C ASP A 15 4.80 -6.56 4.68
N GLU A 16 3.94 -6.59 5.71
CA GLU A 16 2.48 -6.42 5.56
C GLU A 16 2.15 -4.98 5.17
N SER A 17 2.73 -4.01 5.88
CA SER A 17 2.63 -2.58 5.58
C SER A 17 3.14 -2.26 4.18
N LEU A 18 4.23 -2.89 3.74
CA LEU A 18 4.80 -2.69 2.41
C LEU A 18 3.87 -3.22 1.29
N LEU A 19 3.28 -4.40 1.51
CA LEU A 19 2.30 -4.99 0.59
C LEU A 19 1.02 -4.16 0.49
N LEU A 20 0.51 -3.65 1.62
CA LEU A 20 -0.65 -2.78 1.65
C LEU A 20 -0.38 -1.45 0.93
N ALA A 21 0.77 -0.84 1.20
CA ALA A 21 1.19 0.40 0.53
C ALA A 21 1.27 0.22 -0.99
N PHE A 22 1.81 -0.91 -1.45
CA PHE A 22 1.83 -1.24 -2.88
C PHE A 22 0.42 -1.36 -3.46
N ALA A 23 -0.50 -2.02 -2.76
CA ALA A 23 -1.88 -2.20 -3.21
C ALA A 23 -2.62 -0.85 -3.31
N MET A 24 -2.36 0.08 -2.39
CA MET A 24 -2.90 1.45 -2.44
C MET A 24 -2.29 2.27 -3.57
N ALA A 25 -0.95 2.25 -3.72
CA ALA A 25 -0.24 3.03 -4.73
C ALA A 25 -0.49 2.53 -6.17
N SER A 26 -0.75 1.23 -6.34
CA SER A 26 -1.07 0.62 -7.65
C SER A 26 -2.42 1.06 -8.21
N GLY A 27 -3.31 1.57 -7.35
CA GLY A 27 -4.63 2.08 -7.75
C GLY A 27 -4.63 3.54 -8.23
N GLU A 28 -3.54 4.28 -7.99
CA GLU A 28 -3.47 5.72 -8.26
C GLU A 28 -2.75 6.03 -9.59
N PRO A 29 -3.37 6.83 -10.48
CA PRO A 29 -2.72 7.28 -11.71
C PRO A 29 -1.62 8.32 -11.38
N GLY A 30 -0.37 7.88 -11.37
CA GLY A 30 0.78 8.74 -11.03
C GLY A 30 2.09 8.00 -10.78
N GLY A 31 2.05 6.69 -10.53
CA GLY A 31 3.07 5.67 -10.84
C GLY A 31 4.46 5.73 -10.20
N GLY A 32 4.92 6.87 -9.69
CA GLY A 32 6.25 6.99 -9.08
C GLY A 32 6.33 6.24 -7.75
N GLU A 33 5.24 6.22 -7.00
CA GLU A 33 5.19 5.63 -5.66
C GLU A 33 5.18 4.10 -5.69
N ALA A 34 4.38 3.54 -6.60
CA ALA A 34 4.31 2.09 -6.79
C ALA A 34 5.67 1.49 -7.19
N GLN A 35 6.49 2.22 -7.97
CA GLN A 35 7.81 1.74 -8.38
C GLN A 35 8.80 1.65 -7.22
N ALA A 36 8.82 2.64 -6.32
CA ALA A 36 9.69 2.64 -5.15
C ALA A 36 9.35 1.48 -4.20
N ILE A 37 8.04 1.29 -3.93
CA ILE A 37 7.55 0.21 -3.08
C ILE A 37 7.83 -1.16 -3.73
N GLN A 38 7.65 -1.27 -5.05
CA GLN A 38 7.93 -2.50 -5.81
C GLN A 38 9.42 -2.88 -5.77
N ALA A 39 10.32 -1.89 -5.83
CA ALA A 39 11.76 -2.14 -5.73
C ALA A 39 12.13 -2.73 -4.36
N GLU A 40 11.59 -2.19 -3.28
CA GLU A 40 11.82 -2.70 -1.92
C GLU A 40 11.18 -4.09 -1.71
N MET A 41 9.96 -4.31 -2.22
CA MET A 41 9.33 -5.64 -2.21
C MET A 41 10.21 -6.69 -2.93
N THR A 42 10.79 -6.31 -4.07
CA THR A 42 11.68 -7.19 -4.85
C THR A 42 12.97 -7.51 -4.06
N ARG A 43 13.55 -6.52 -3.37
CA ARG A 43 14.73 -6.70 -2.50
C ARG A 43 14.46 -7.72 -1.38
N ARG A 44 13.24 -7.72 -0.83
CA ARG A 44 12.80 -8.63 0.24
C ARG A 44 12.27 -9.98 -0.26
N GLY A 45 12.15 -10.17 -1.58
CA GLY A 45 11.54 -11.38 -2.16
C GLY A 45 10.03 -11.47 -1.93
N LEU A 46 9.37 -10.35 -1.61
CA LEU A 46 7.92 -10.27 -1.43
C LEU A 46 7.24 -10.27 -2.79
N ARG A 47 6.15 -11.03 -2.91
CA ARG A 47 5.31 -11.02 -4.11
C ARG A 47 4.03 -10.26 -3.78
N PRO A 48 3.54 -9.40 -4.69
CA PRO A 48 2.22 -8.83 -4.53
C PRO A 48 1.23 -9.98 -4.33
N ILE A 49 0.51 -9.96 -3.22
CA ILE A 49 -0.63 -10.85 -3.06
C ILE A 49 -1.58 -10.39 -4.15
N ALA A 50 -1.75 -11.20 -5.20
CA ALA A 50 -2.74 -10.94 -6.24
C ALA A 50 -4.03 -10.63 -5.50
N ALA A 51 -4.49 -9.37 -5.59
CA ALA A 51 -5.56 -8.87 -4.76
C ALA A 51 -6.69 -9.87 -4.84
N MET A 52 -6.92 -10.64 -3.77
CA MET A 52 -8.10 -11.47 -3.69
C MET A 52 -9.25 -10.48 -3.80
N PRO A 53 -10.15 -10.61 -4.79
CA PRO A 53 -11.25 -9.68 -4.97
C PRO A 53 -12.10 -9.74 -3.70
N GLY A 54 -11.91 -8.75 -2.81
CA GLY A 54 -12.51 -8.73 -1.47
C GLY A 54 -11.66 -8.06 -0.38
N LEU A 55 -10.32 -8.16 -0.40
CA LEU A 55 -9.49 -7.60 0.69
C LEU A 55 -9.34 -6.07 0.58
N LEU A 56 -9.21 -5.56 -0.65
CA LEU A 56 -9.13 -4.12 -0.93
C LEU A 56 -10.44 -3.37 -0.65
N ASP A 57 -11.57 -4.08 -0.61
CA ASP A 57 -12.89 -3.48 -0.34
C ASP A 57 -13.02 -3.09 1.14
N VAL A 58 -12.47 -3.90 2.05
CA VAL A 58 -12.44 -3.62 3.50
C VAL A 58 -11.59 -2.39 3.81
N ALA A 59 -10.39 -2.27 3.22
CA ALA A 59 -9.51 -1.11 3.43
C ALA A 59 -10.13 0.21 2.92
N ARG A 60 -10.97 0.15 1.88
CA ARG A 60 -11.68 1.33 1.35
C ARG A 60 -12.91 1.72 2.15
N THR A 61 -13.54 0.76 2.82
CA THR A 61 -14.80 0.96 3.54
C THR A 61 -14.59 1.56 4.93
N ASP A 62 -13.42 1.35 5.55
CA ASP A 62 -13.13 1.90 6.88
C ASP A 62 -13.02 3.44 6.89
N HIS A 63 -12.63 4.06 5.76
CA HIS A 63 -12.52 5.51 5.65
C HIS A 63 -13.86 6.27 5.48
N ARG A 64 -14.99 5.59 5.29
CA ARG A 64 -16.30 6.25 5.05
C ARG A 64 -17.27 6.21 6.22
N SER A 65 -16.88 5.70 7.37
CA SER A 65 -17.75 5.62 8.55
C SER A 65 -17.72 6.92 9.37
N GLY A 66 -18.24 8.01 8.79
CA GLY A 66 -18.72 9.16 9.55
C GLY A 66 -19.96 8.78 10.36
N PRO A 67 -20.24 9.44 11.50
CA PRO A 67 -21.19 8.95 12.48
C PRO A 67 -22.62 8.96 11.93
N LEU A 68 -23.25 7.79 11.92
CA LEU A 68 -24.71 7.64 11.78
C LEU A 68 -25.37 8.44 12.90
N ARG A 69 -25.98 9.59 12.55
CA ARG A 69 -26.88 10.31 13.44
C ARG A 69 -28.22 9.56 13.46
N LEU A 70 -28.57 9.08 14.66
CA LEU A 70 -29.88 8.56 15.06
C LEU A 70 -30.96 9.63 14.92
#